data_AF-A0A965DP20-F1
#
_entry.id   AF-A0A965DP20-F1
#
_cell.length_a   1.000
_cell.length_b   1.000
_cell.length_c   1.000
_cell.angle_alpha   90.00
_cell.angle_beta   90.00
_cell.angle_gamma   90.00
#
_symmetry.space_group_name_H-M   'P 1'
#
loop_
_entity.id
_entity.type
_entity.pdbx_description
1 polymer ?
#
loop_
_entity_poly.entity_id
_entity_poly.type
_entity_poly.pdbx_seq_one_letter_code
_entity_poly.pdbx_strand_id
1 'polypeptide(L)' 'VEGETLSCGTGATACALYFADKLGMENGCLNVQTKGGLLQIRFNKSHDGGFDNIWLSGPAEFVFSGSVEV' A
#
# COMPACT_ATOMS: atom_id res chain seq x y z
N VAL A 1 -4.71 -1.07 -17.18
CA VAL A 1 -3.36 -0.51 -16.88
C VAL A 1 -2.36 -1.51 -17.41
N GLU A 2 -1.67 -1.18 -18.51
CA GLU A 2 -0.92 -2.16 -19.32
C GLU A 2 0.61 -1.92 -19.29
N GLY A 3 1.11 -1.01 -18.45
CA GLY A 3 2.55 -0.67 -18.35
C GLY A 3 3.08 -0.72 -16.91
N GLU A 4 4.38 -0.99 -16.75
CA GLU A 4 5.06 -0.99 -15.45
C GLU A 4 5.01 0.41 -14.82
N THR A 5 4.41 0.51 -13.62
CA THR A 5 4.42 1.72 -12.81
C THR A 5 5.51 1.62 -11.73
N LEU A 6 6.24 2.71 -11.46
CA LEU A 6 7.30 2.72 -10.43
C LEU A 6 6.80 2.35 -9.02
N SER A 7 5.52 2.62 -8.74
CA SER A 7 4.83 2.18 -7.54
C SER A 7 3.35 1.96 -7.85
N CYS A 8 2.79 0.87 -7.35
CA CYS A 8 1.35 0.57 -7.41
C CYS A 8 0.85 0.27 -6.00
N GLY A 9 0.13 1.22 -5.39
CA GLY A 9 -0.32 1.11 -4.01
C GLY A 9 -1.21 -0.12 -3.77
N THR A 10 -2.18 -0.36 -4.65
CA THR A 10 -3.09 -1.51 -4.55
C THR A 10 -2.36 -2.84 -4.61
N GLY A 11 -1.35 -2.96 -5.49
CA GLY A 11 -0.52 -4.16 -5.59
C GLY A 11 0.34 -4.36 -4.33
N ALA A 12 0.93 -3.29 -3.80
CA ALA A 12 1.68 -3.34 -2.55
C ALA A 12 0.80 -3.79 -1.36
N THR A 13 -0.43 -3.28 -1.27
CA THR A 13 -1.41 -3.72 -0.28
C THR A 13 -1.74 -5.21 -0.42
N ALA A 14 -2.06 -5.68 -1.62
CA ALA A 14 -2.38 -7.09 -1.84
C ALA A 14 -1.24 -8.01 -1.42
N CYS A 15 0.00 -7.69 -1.78
CA CYS A 15 1.18 -8.45 -1.38
C CYS A 15 1.39 -8.45 0.13
N ALA A 16 1.21 -7.30 0.80
CA ALA A 16 1.35 -7.20 2.25
C ALA A 16 0.32 -8.06 3.00
N LEU A 17 -0.96 -8.02 2.59
CA LEU A 17 -2.02 -8.81 3.21
C LEU A 17 -1.83 -10.32 2.98
N TYR A 18 -1.41 -10.72 1.77
CA TYR A 18 -1.06 -12.11 1.49
C TYR A 18 0.09 -12.60 2.39
N PHE A 19 1.14 -11.79 2.55
CA PHE A 19 2.27 -12.12 3.41
C PHE A 19 1.85 -12.22 4.88
N ALA A 20 1.02 -11.28 5.34
CA ALA A 20 0.46 -11.28 6.68
C ALA A 20 -0.37 -12.54 6.98
N ASP A 21 -1.21 -12.95 6.03
CA ASP A 21 -2.01 -14.18 6.13
C ASP A 21 -1.13 -15.42 6.25
N LYS A 22 -0.09 -15.52 5.41
CA LYS A 22 0.87 -16.64 5.46
C LYS A 22 1.67 -16.72 6.76
N LEU A 23 1.89 -15.60 7.44
CA LEU A 23 2.56 -15.54 8.73
C LEU A 23 1.61 -15.61 9.93
N GLY A 24 0.30 -15.70 9.71
CA GLY A 24 -0.69 -15.71 10.79
C GLY A 24 -0.73 -14.40 11.59
N MET A 25 -0.48 -13.26 10.94
CA MET A 25 -0.50 -11.96 11.61
C MET A 25 -1.94 -11.49 11.83
N GLU A 26 -2.31 -11.25 13.09
CA GLU A 26 -3.63 -10.71 13.43
C GLU A 26 -3.73 -9.20 13.25
N ASN A 27 -2.68 -8.45 13.55
CA ASN A 27 -2.61 -7.01 13.30
C ASN A 27 -1.20 -6.71 12.82
N GLY A 28 -1.07 -5.83 11.84
CA GLY A 28 0.22 -5.63 11.20
C GLY A 28 0.44 -4.23 10.69
N CYS A 29 1.72 -3.86 10.71
CA CYS A 29 2.27 -2.71 10.03
C CYS A 29 3.45 -3.21 9.21
N LEU A 30 3.26 -3.36 7.90
CA LEU A 30 4.25 -3.92 6.99
C LEU A 30 4.78 -2.84 6.06
N ASN A 31 6.09 -2.86 5.86
CA ASN A 31 6.76 -1.98 4.91
C ASN A 31 6.97 -2.74 3.59
N VAL A 32 6.60 -2.12 2.47
CA VAL A 32 6.78 -2.63 1.11
C VAL A 32 7.67 -1.66 0.34
N GLN A 33 8.85 -2.12 -0.04
CA GLN A 33 9.77 -1.34 -0.85
C GLN A 33 9.37 -1.44 -2.34
N THR A 34 9.10 -0.29 -2.97
CA THR A 34 8.87 -0.18 -4.42
C THR A 34 9.95 0.68 -5.07
N LYS A 35 10.01 0.73 -6.41
CA LYS A 35 10.92 1.64 -7.13
C LYS A 35 10.58 3.11 -6.87
N GLY A 36 9.30 3.42 -6.68
CA GLY A 36 8.81 4.77 -6.36
C GLY A 36 8.88 5.16 -4.89
N GLY A 37 9.46 4.32 -4.02
CA GLY A 37 9.64 4.62 -2.60
C GLY A 37 9.08 3.55 -1.66
N LEU A 38 9.17 3.85 -0.36
CA LEU A 38 8.70 2.98 0.72
C LEU A 38 7.21 3.21 0.99
N LEU A 39 6.42 2.15 0.95
CA LEU A 39 5.02 2.16 1.35
C LEU A 39 4.85 1.40 2.68
N GLN A 40 3.96 1.89 3.53
CA GLN A 40 3.58 1.25 4.78
C GLN A 40 2.09 0.89 4.72
N ILE A 41 1.80 -0.39 4.98
CA ILE A 41 0.46 -0.95 4.96
C ILE A 41 0.12 -1.38 6.40
N ARG A 42 -0.93 -0.80 6.95
CA ARG A 42 -1.53 -1.20 8.23
C ARG A 42 -2.86 -1.90 8.00
N PHE A 43 -3.14 -2.90 8.80
CA PHE A 43 -4.37 -3.69 8.70
C PHE A 43 -4.67 -4.40 10.03
N ASN A 44 -5.93 -4.79 10.19
CA ASN A 44 -6.36 -5.74 11.20
C ASN A 44 -6.96 -6.97 10.50
N LYS A 45 -6.74 -8.15 11.07
CA LYS A 45 -7.36 -9.40 10.64
C LYS A 45 -8.76 -9.45 11.25
N SER A 46 -9.76 -9.64 10.41
CA SER A 46 -11.14 -9.80 10.84
C SER A 46 -11.40 -11.24 11.30
N HIS A 47 -12.37 -11.41 12.19
CA HIS A 47 -12.79 -12.71 12.73
C HIS A 47 -13.32 -13.67 11.64
N ASP A 48 -13.78 -13.15 10.51
CA ASP A 48 -14.24 -13.95 9.36
C ASP A 48 -13.11 -14.44 8.44
N GLY A 49 -11.85 -14.17 8.81
CA GLY A 49 -10.67 -14.51 8.02
C GLY A 49 -10.28 -13.44 6.99
N GLY A 50 -11.06 -12.36 6.86
CA GLY A 50 -10.75 -11.21 6.03
C GLY A 50 -9.76 -10.23 6.69
N PHE A 51 -9.59 -9.06 6.07
CA PHE A 51 -8.83 -7.93 6.61
C PHE A 51 -9.69 -6.66 6.59
N ASP A 52 -9.59 -5.84 7.63
CA ASP A 52 -10.28 -4.57 7.75
C ASP A 52 -9.32 -3.45 8.17
N ASN A 53 -9.85 -2.21 8.21
CA ASN A 53 -9.12 -1.01 8.61
C ASN A 53 -7.75 -0.89 7.92
N ILE A 54 -7.76 -1.08 6.59
CA ILE A 54 -6.53 -1.09 5.79
C ILE A 54 -6.11 0.35 5.50
N TRP A 55 -4.91 0.72 5.93
CA TRP A 55 -4.31 2.02 5.65
C TRP A 55 -3.04 1.84 4.83
N LEU A 56 -2.95 2.56 3.71
CA LEU A 56 -1.72 2.71 2.95
C LEU A 56 -1.18 4.13 3.18
N SER A 57 0.07 4.22 3.60
CA SER A 57 0.80 5.48 3.72
C SER A 57 2.14 5.40 3.01
N GLY A 58 2.56 6.49 2.39
CA GLY A 58 3.84 6.63 1.73
C GLY A 58 4.26 8.10 1.66
N PRO A 59 5.51 8.37 1.26
CA PRO A 59 5.98 9.74 1.11
C PRO A 59 5.23 10.46 -0.01
N ALA A 60 4.99 11.75 0.19
CA ALA A 60 4.51 12.66 -0.84
C ALA A 60 5.48 13.84 -0.90
N GLU A 61 5.98 14.14 -2.10
CA GLU A 61 6.91 15.23 -2.34
C GLU A 61 6.27 16.25 -3.27
N PHE A 62 6.36 17.52 -2.89
CA PHE A 62 5.92 18.61 -3.75
C PHE A 62 6.91 18.76 -4.90
N VAL A 63 6.44 18.52 -6.13
CA VAL A 63 7.28 18.59 -7.33
C VAL A 63 7.22 19.96 -8.02
N PHE A 64 6.02 20.51 -8.20
CA PHE A 64 5.81 21.82 -8.81
C PHE A 64 4.38 22.33 -8.54
N SER A 65 4.14 23.60 -8.82
CA SER A 65 2.81 24.22 -8.87
C SER A 65 2.65 24.99 -10.18
N GLY A 66 1.43 25.03 -10.72
CA GLY A 66 1.11 25.70 -11.98
C GLY A 66 -0.40 25.83 -12.20
N SER A 67 -0.79 26.57 -13.24
CA SER A 67 -2.18 26.74 -13.67
C SER A 67 -2.41 26.11 -15.04
N VAL A 68 -3.59 25.54 -15.28
CA VAL A 68 -4.02 25.04 -16.60
C VAL A 68 -5.35 25.71 -16.95
N GLU A 69 -5.41 26.33 -18.14
CA GLU A 69 -6.69 26.79 -18.70
C GLU A 69 -7.37 25.59 -19.36
N VAL A 70 -8.68 25.44 -19.10
CA VAL A 70 -9.50 24.32 -19.59
C VAL A 70 -10.50 24.83 -20.61
#